data_AF-A0A0F6A4Y4-F1
#
_entry.id   AF-A0A0F6A4Y4-F1
#
_cell.length_a   1.000
_cell.length_b   1.000
_cell.length_c   1.000
_cell.angle_alpha   90.00
_cell.angle_beta   90.00
_cell.angle_gamma   90.00
#
_symmetry.space_group_name_H-M   'P 1'
#
loop_
_entity.id
_entity.type
_entity.pdbx_description
1 polymer ?
#
loop_
_entity_poly.entity_id
_entity_poly.type
_entity_poly.pdbx_seq_one_letter_code
_entity_poly.pdbx_strand_id
1 'polypeptide(L)'
;MSLEQDITRVVEAAEKLSDIVDTKIEDIDARVAQKAIEIDQKNAAVESRLTAKEQAVDAKIQAFQRALPLAPNTLVDSKYFNSICEANNTPTDILTAHKAPWTSFLHDGTEGSGTVTRLTLDKLDEYGLTPNQDFQSRGIGSKNHGGEHYYGSNYRVLLMDIEITKGRTNDADNGYFFVLSQGCDTHVGWSKGEFLTQASCWINVLESSGTIRFHPSSNRSAHITCDHTDVGKGWQYKHAVRQGWGGCHQPLFIGMGRMKVAMCLPYVGTGNHGDNMIWADSVGFPYTHTDAAGYVGV
;
A
#
# COMPACT_ATOMS: atom_id res chain seq x y z
N MET A 1 -86.55 -43.70 35.28
CA MET A 1 -85.82 -44.36 34.19
C MET A 1 -85.27 -43.40 33.12
N SER A 2 -85.74 -42.15 32.94
CA SER A 2 -85.15 -41.26 31.90
C SER A 2 -83.83 -40.60 32.30
N LEU A 3 -83.69 -40.15 33.55
CA LEU A 3 -82.49 -39.45 34.06
C LEU A 3 -81.20 -40.29 34.00
N GLU A 4 -81.26 -41.58 34.36
CA GLU A 4 -80.08 -42.47 34.30
C GLU A 4 -79.61 -42.73 32.86
N GLN A 5 -80.56 -42.83 31.91
CA GLN A 5 -80.24 -42.96 30.49
C GLN A 5 -79.64 -41.66 29.93
N ASP A 6 -80.12 -40.50 30.37
CA ASP A 6 -79.59 -39.20 29.97
C ASP A 6 -78.17 -38.97 30.55
N ILE A 7 -77.92 -39.34 31.81
CA ILE A 7 -76.58 -39.30 32.42
C ILE A 7 -75.60 -40.19 31.65
N THR A 8 -76.01 -41.41 31.30
CA THR A 8 -75.16 -42.35 30.53
C THR A 8 -74.79 -41.77 29.17
N ARG A 9 -75.76 -41.18 28.45
CA ARG A 9 -75.51 -40.51 27.16
C ARG A 9 -74.59 -39.31 27.26
N VAL A 10 -74.69 -38.52 28.33
CA VAL A 10 -73.80 -37.37 28.56
C VAL A 10 -72.37 -37.83 28.84
N VAL A 11 -72.19 -38.88 29.63
CA VAL A 11 -70.86 -39.47 29.91
C VAL A 11 -70.24 -40.00 28.62
N GLU A 12 -70.96 -40.79 27.83
CA GLU A 12 -70.47 -41.29 26.53
C GLU A 12 -70.12 -40.16 25.55
N ALA A 13 -70.89 -39.06 25.56
CA ALA A 13 -70.60 -37.89 24.73
C ALA A 13 -69.37 -37.12 25.22
N ALA A 14 -69.15 -37.05 26.53
CA ALA A 14 -67.99 -36.41 27.14
C ALA A 14 -66.70 -37.21 26.86
N GLU A 15 -66.75 -38.54 26.95
CA GLU A 15 -65.63 -39.43 26.61
C GLU A 15 -65.26 -39.28 25.12
N LYS A 16 -66.25 -39.35 24.23
CA LYS A 16 -66.03 -39.10 22.78
C LYS A 16 -65.45 -37.72 22.51
N LEU A 17 -65.88 -36.70 23.24
CA LEU A 17 -65.34 -35.35 23.09
C LEU A 17 -63.88 -35.29 23.55
N SER A 18 -63.54 -35.96 24.66
CA SER A 18 -62.16 -36.07 25.16
C SER A 18 -61.26 -36.69 24.10
N ASP A 19 -61.65 -37.83 23.54
CA ASP A 19 -60.88 -38.53 22.49
C ASP A 19 -60.64 -37.66 21.25
N ILE A 20 -61.67 -36.90 20.82
CA ILE A 20 -61.57 -35.97 19.69
C ILE A 20 -60.61 -34.82 20.00
N VAL A 21 -60.64 -34.30 21.22
CA VAL A 21 -59.76 -33.21 21.66
C VAL A 21 -58.32 -33.70 21.73
N ASP A 22 -58.06 -34.87 22.32
CA ASP A 22 -56.73 -35.45 22.41
C ASP A 22 -56.14 -35.71 21.03
N THR A 23 -56.92 -36.31 20.13
CA THR A 23 -56.52 -36.50 18.72
C THR A 23 -56.18 -35.17 18.03
N LYS A 24 -56.98 -34.12 18.26
CA LYS A 24 -56.73 -32.79 17.69
C LYS A 24 -55.48 -32.12 18.27
N ILE A 25 -55.17 -32.34 19.55
CA ILE A 25 -53.94 -31.84 20.18
C ILE A 25 -52.73 -32.51 19.56
N GLU A 26 -52.74 -33.84 19.43
CA GLU A 26 -51.66 -34.59 18.78
C GLU A 26 -51.43 -34.12 17.32
N ASP A 27 -52.52 -33.90 16.56
CA ASP A 27 -52.45 -33.35 15.20
C ASP A 27 -51.84 -31.94 15.17
N ILE A 28 -52.15 -31.09 16.14
CA ILE A 28 -51.60 -29.74 16.25
C ILE A 28 -50.11 -29.81 16.56
N ASP A 29 -49.71 -30.63 17.54
CA ASP A 29 -48.31 -30.80 17.93
C ASP A 29 -47.46 -31.32 16.78
N ALA A 30 -47.99 -32.31 16.03
CA ALA A 30 -47.34 -32.81 14.82
C ALA A 30 -47.16 -31.71 13.76
N ARG A 31 -48.19 -30.87 13.53
CA ARG A 31 -48.11 -29.76 12.58
C ARG A 31 -47.14 -28.67 13.03
N VAL A 32 -47.10 -28.36 14.33
CA VAL A 32 -46.18 -27.37 14.91
C VAL A 32 -44.74 -27.86 14.79
N ALA A 33 -44.46 -29.12 15.14
CA ALA A 33 -43.15 -29.73 14.98
C ALA A 33 -42.70 -29.71 13.52
N GLN A 34 -43.58 -30.08 12.59
CA GLN A 34 -43.29 -30.03 11.15
C GLN A 34 -43.00 -28.58 10.68
N LYS A 35 -43.76 -27.60 11.16
CA LYS A 35 -43.55 -26.19 10.82
C LYS A 35 -42.25 -25.62 11.39
N ALA A 36 -41.86 -26.04 12.60
CA ALA A 36 -40.58 -25.66 13.18
C ALA A 36 -39.41 -26.15 12.31
N ILE A 37 -39.46 -27.42 11.87
CA ILE A 37 -38.46 -27.99 10.97
C ILE A 37 -38.42 -27.24 9.62
N GLU A 38 -39.58 -26.92 9.04
CA GLU A 38 -39.64 -26.12 7.80
C GLU A 38 -39.03 -24.72 7.98
N ILE A 39 -39.26 -24.08 9.13
CA ILE A 39 -38.70 -22.76 9.45
C ILE A 39 -37.17 -22.86 9.58
N ASP A 40 -36.67 -23.86 10.30
CA ASP A 40 -35.23 -24.05 10.49
C ASP A 40 -34.52 -24.32 9.15
N GLN A 41 -35.12 -25.14 8.28
CA GLN A 41 -34.61 -25.37 6.93
C GLN A 41 -34.59 -24.10 6.09
N LYS A 42 -35.65 -23.29 6.15
CA LYS A 42 -35.72 -22.01 5.43
C LYS A 42 -34.70 -21.02 5.96
N ASN A 43 -34.54 -20.92 7.28
CA ASN A 43 -33.55 -20.05 7.91
C ASN A 43 -32.14 -20.44 7.51
N ALA A 44 -31.79 -21.73 7.55
CA ALA A 44 -30.49 -22.22 7.11
C ALA A 44 -30.22 -21.91 5.63
N ALA A 45 -31.24 -22.05 4.77
CA ALA A 45 -31.13 -21.71 3.35
C ALA A 45 -30.97 -20.19 3.12
N VAL A 46 -31.64 -19.36 3.91
CA VAL A 46 -31.50 -17.89 3.85
C VAL A 46 -30.11 -17.48 4.31
N GLU A 47 -29.63 -18.01 5.43
CA GLU A 47 -28.30 -17.72 5.98
C GLU A 47 -27.21 -18.08 4.96
N SER A 48 -27.28 -19.29 4.39
CA SER A 48 -26.35 -19.74 3.34
C SER A 48 -26.35 -18.81 2.12
N ARG A 49 -27.53 -18.35 1.68
CA ARG A 49 -27.64 -17.39 0.56
C ARG A 49 -27.10 -16.02 0.92
N LEU A 50 -27.27 -15.58 2.17
CA LEU A 50 -26.75 -14.30 2.64
C LEU A 50 -25.22 -14.32 2.66
N THR A 51 -24.63 -15.33 3.29
CA THR A 51 -23.16 -15.51 3.31
C THR A 51 -22.57 -15.59 1.90
N ALA A 52 -23.20 -16.34 0.99
CA ALA A 52 -22.75 -16.41 -0.40
C ALA A 52 -22.82 -15.06 -1.13
N LYS A 53 -23.85 -14.24 -0.82
CA LYS A 53 -23.98 -12.89 -1.38
C LYS A 53 -22.95 -11.93 -0.80
N GLU A 54 -22.68 -11.99 0.50
CA GLU A 54 -21.63 -11.19 1.15
C GLU A 54 -20.26 -11.48 0.51
N GLN A 55 -19.90 -12.77 0.38
CA GLN A 55 -18.67 -13.19 -0.30
C GLN A 55 -18.61 -12.69 -1.76
N ALA A 56 -19.72 -12.74 -2.49
CA ALA A 56 -19.77 -12.26 -3.87
C ALA A 56 -19.65 -10.72 -3.96
N VAL A 57 -20.19 -9.99 -2.98
CA VAL A 57 -20.03 -8.53 -2.89
C VAL A 57 -18.59 -8.17 -2.56
N ASP A 58 -17.96 -8.83 -1.60
CA ASP A 58 -16.55 -8.62 -1.24
C ASP A 58 -15.62 -8.91 -2.43
N ALA A 59 -15.86 -10.01 -3.15
CA ALA A 59 -15.11 -10.34 -4.36
C ALA A 59 -15.27 -9.27 -5.44
N LYS A 60 -16.48 -8.72 -5.61
CA LYS A 60 -16.71 -7.60 -6.54
C LYS A 60 -16.00 -6.33 -6.08
N ILE A 61 -16.05 -5.98 -4.79
CA ILE A 61 -15.33 -4.82 -4.24
C ILE A 61 -13.82 -4.95 -4.50
N GLN A 62 -13.23 -6.11 -4.22
CA GLN A 62 -11.82 -6.37 -4.51
C GLN A 62 -11.51 -6.26 -6.02
N ALA A 63 -12.36 -6.82 -6.87
CA ALA A 63 -12.22 -6.71 -8.32
C ALA A 63 -12.32 -5.25 -8.79
N PHE A 64 -13.28 -4.48 -8.27
CA PHE A 64 -13.43 -3.05 -8.55
C PHE A 64 -12.21 -2.26 -8.08
N GLN A 65 -11.69 -2.51 -6.87
CA GLN A 65 -10.49 -1.84 -6.35
C GLN A 65 -9.24 -2.14 -7.20
N ARG A 66 -9.11 -3.34 -7.74
CA ARG A 66 -8.06 -3.68 -8.73
C ARG A 66 -8.29 -3.01 -10.08
N ALA A 67 -9.55 -2.81 -10.46
CA ALA A 67 -9.95 -2.19 -11.72
C ALA A 67 -10.07 -0.66 -11.67
N LEU A 68 -9.97 -0.03 -10.48
CA LEU A 68 -9.99 1.42 -10.35
C LEU A 68 -8.85 2.01 -11.21
N PRO A 69 -9.15 3.06 -12.00
CA PRO A 69 -8.22 3.58 -12.99
C PRO A 69 -6.89 3.95 -12.34
N LEU A 70 -5.84 3.57 -13.06
CA LEU A 70 -4.44 3.84 -12.76
C LEU A 70 -4.27 5.34 -12.53
N ALA A 71 -4.14 5.77 -11.27
CA ALA A 71 -3.82 7.17 -11.02
C ALA A 71 -2.34 7.42 -11.39
N PRO A 72 -2.03 8.60 -11.96
CA PRO A 72 -0.64 9.00 -12.16
C PRO A 72 0.10 9.07 -10.83
N ASN A 73 1.44 9.04 -10.90
CA ASN A 73 2.28 9.24 -9.71
C ASN A 73 1.85 10.51 -9.00
N THR A 74 1.56 10.40 -7.71
CA THR A 74 1.19 11.55 -6.89
C THR A 74 2.42 12.35 -6.46
N LEU A 75 3.63 11.81 -6.63
CA LEU A 75 4.89 12.50 -6.34
C LEU A 75 5.31 13.38 -7.51
N VAL A 76 5.38 14.69 -7.26
CA VAL A 76 5.83 15.68 -8.25
C VAL A 76 7.32 15.51 -8.52
N ASP A 77 7.75 15.54 -9.80
CA ASP A 77 9.18 15.62 -10.19
C ASP A 77 10.06 14.50 -9.58
N SER A 78 9.47 13.32 -9.40
CA SER A 78 10.11 12.16 -8.76
C SER A 78 11.02 11.35 -9.71
N LYS A 79 11.02 11.68 -11.01
CA LYS A 79 11.93 11.11 -12.02
C LYS A 79 13.28 11.83 -12.03
N TYR A 80 13.23 13.17 -11.93
CA TYR A 80 14.37 14.06 -12.16
C TYR A 80 14.87 14.75 -10.91
N PHE A 81 14.01 14.99 -9.91
CA PHE A 81 14.36 15.72 -8.70
C PHE A 81 14.96 17.11 -9.00
N ASN A 82 14.44 17.81 -10.02
CA ASN A 82 14.85 19.15 -10.43
C ASN A 82 14.85 20.17 -9.27
N SER A 83 13.92 20.02 -8.32
CA SER A 83 13.82 20.86 -7.13
C SER A 83 14.69 20.41 -5.93
N ILE A 84 15.65 19.50 -6.15
CA ILE A 84 16.61 19.01 -5.15
C ILE A 84 18.03 19.18 -5.68
N CYS A 85 18.89 19.80 -4.86
CA CYS A 85 20.25 20.24 -5.20
C CYS A 85 20.27 21.30 -6.32
N GLU A 86 21.02 22.38 -6.13
CA GLU A 86 21.19 23.38 -7.20
C GLU A 86 22.08 22.88 -8.33
N ALA A 87 23.09 22.07 -7.99
CA ALA A 87 24.02 21.45 -8.93
C ALA A 87 23.92 19.91 -8.87
N ASN A 88 24.00 19.27 -10.04
CA ASN A 88 24.14 17.81 -10.11
C ASN A 88 25.51 17.39 -9.56
N ASN A 89 25.58 16.18 -9.02
CA ASN A 89 26.82 15.52 -8.60
C ASN A 89 27.60 16.22 -7.47
N THR A 90 27.00 17.24 -6.85
CA THR A 90 27.58 17.95 -5.70
C THR A 90 26.81 17.60 -4.43
N PRO A 91 27.46 17.02 -3.41
CA PRO A 91 26.84 16.82 -2.11
C PRO A 91 26.39 18.16 -1.52
N THR A 92 25.12 18.22 -1.15
CA THR A 92 24.49 19.40 -0.55
C THR A 92 23.87 18.99 0.78
N ASP A 93 23.91 19.85 1.79
CA ASP A 93 23.21 19.61 3.06
C ASP A 93 21.73 19.33 2.81
N ILE A 94 21.25 18.17 3.26
CA ILE A 94 19.89 17.71 2.99
C ILE A 94 18.83 18.59 3.63
N LEU A 95 19.14 19.34 4.68
CA LEU A 95 18.15 20.26 5.28
C LEU A 95 17.89 21.49 4.41
N THR A 96 18.83 21.84 3.52
CA THR A 96 18.78 23.07 2.71
C THR A 96 18.77 22.83 1.21
N ALA A 97 18.99 21.59 0.76
CA ALA A 97 19.08 21.22 -0.65
C ALA A 97 17.75 21.31 -1.44
N HIS A 98 16.63 21.68 -0.82
CA HIS A 98 15.30 21.47 -1.39
C HIS A 98 14.54 22.76 -1.64
N LYS A 99 13.73 22.75 -2.71
CA LYS A 99 12.69 23.74 -2.99
C LYS A 99 11.33 23.05 -2.99
N ALA A 100 10.26 23.82 -2.76
CA ALA A 100 8.90 23.31 -2.79
C ALA A 100 8.64 22.48 -4.08
N PRO A 101 7.93 21.35 -3.99
CA PRO A 101 7.22 20.84 -2.81
C PRO A 101 8.09 20.01 -1.84
N TRP A 102 9.37 19.77 -2.14
CA TRP A 102 10.22 18.92 -1.33
C TRP A 102 10.67 19.61 -0.04
N THR A 103 10.61 18.86 1.06
CA THR A 103 11.05 19.31 2.38
C THR A 103 11.76 18.19 3.12
N SER A 104 12.72 18.57 3.96
CA SER A 104 13.42 17.68 4.89
C SER A 104 13.53 18.35 6.24
N PHE A 105 13.37 17.59 7.32
CA PHE A 105 13.41 18.11 8.68
C PHE A 105 13.66 17.02 9.70
N LEU A 106 14.29 17.40 10.81
CA LEU A 106 14.44 16.56 12.00
C LEU A 106 13.21 16.73 12.90
N HIS A 107 12.68 15.63 13.43
CA HIS A 107 11.45 15.66 14.21
C HIS A 107 11.71 15.56 15.71
N ASP A 108 10.99 16.37 16.49
CA ASP A 108 10.81 16.23 17.95
C ASP A 108 12.11 15.96 18.71
N GLY A 109 13.07 16.89 18.67
CA GLY A 109 14.32 16.80 19.44
C GLY A 109 15.39 15.86 18.87
N THR A 110 15.10 15.18 17.74
CA THR A 110 16.10 14.41 16.98
C THR A 110 17.25 15.33 16.56
N GLU A 111 18.49 14.89 16.76
CA GLU A 111 19.67 15.52 16.18
C GLU A 111 20.32 14.57 15.17
N GLY A 112 20.71 15.14 14.04
CA GLY A 112 21.30 14.41 12.93
C GLY A 112 21.76 15.38 11.86
N SER A 113 22.49 14.85 10.88
CA SER A 113 22.96 15.62 9.74
C SER A 113 23.10 14.72 8.54
N GLY A 114 23.34 15.31 7.37
CA GLY A 114 23.69 14.53 6.21
C GLY A 114 23.63 15.32 4.93
N THR A 115 23.93 14.63 3.86
CA THR A 115 23.95 15.21 2.52
C THR A 115 23.05 14.45 1.58
N VAL A 116 22.56 15.15 0.57
CA VAL A 116 21.95 14.56 -0.61
C VAL A 116 22.73 15.04 -1.83
N THR A 117 22.98 14.10 -2.74
CA THR A 117 23.60 14.37 -4.04
C THR A 117 22.64 13.92 -5.13
N ARG A 118 22.26 14.83 -6.03
CA ARG A 118 21.50 14.49 -7.23
C ARG A 118 22.44 14.04 -8.34
N LEU A 119 22.60 12.73 -8.49
CA LEU A 119 23.53 12.11 -9.43
C LEU A 119 22.96 12.03 -10.86
N THR A 120 23.80 12.35 -11.83
CA THR A 120 23.60 12.04 -13.24
C THR A 120 24.06 10.60 -13.55
N LEU A 121 23.59 10.06 -14.68
CA LEU A 121 23.77 8.64 -15.00
C LEU A 121 25.24 8.27 -15.33
N ASP A 122 26.01 9.22 -15.86
CA ASP A 122 27.45 9.09 -16.13
C ASP A 122 28.29 8.95 -14.86
N LYS A 123 27.77 9.42 -13.71
CA LYS A 123 28.47 9.36 -12.42
C LYS A 123 28.20 8.10 -11.63
N LEU A 124 27.24 7.24 -12.03
CA LEU A 124 26.86 6.09 -11.23
C LEU A 124 28.02 5.12 -10.96
N ASP A 125 28.91 4.91 -11.94
CA ASP A 125 30.05 4.01 -11.82
C ASP A 125 31.04 4.50 -10.75
N GLU A 126 31.26 5.81 -10.63
CA GLU A 126 32.14 6.44 -9.61
C GLU A 126 31.64 6.20 -8.16
N TYR A 127 30.34 5.97 -8.00
CA TYR A 127 29.71 5.74 -6.70
C TYR A 127 29.36 4.26 -6.44
N GLY A 128 29.79 3.33 -7.30
CA GLY A 128 29.42 1.91 -7.19
C GLY A 128 27.92 1.66 -7.40
N LEU A 129 27.25 2.55 -8.14
CA LEU A 129 25.82 2.55 -8.40
C LEU A 129 25.49 2.07 -9.81
N THR A 130 26.39 1.33 -10.46
CA THR A 130 26.12 0.72 -11.76
C THR A 130 24.84 -0.15 -11.67
N PRO A 131 23.80 0.12 -12.48
CA PRO A 131 22.60 -0.70 -12.57
C PRO A 131 22.94 -2.16 -12.84
N ASN A 132 22.42 -3.08 -12.01
CA ASN A 132 22.55 -4.52 -12.22
C ASN A 132 21.60 -5.01 -13.32
N GLN A 133 21.70 -6.30 -13.69
CA GLN A 133 20.88 -6.87 -14.76
C GLN A 133 19.37 -6.75 -14.50
N ASP A 134 18.93 -6.91 -13.24
CA ASP A 134 17.52 -6.75 -12.88
C ASP A 134 17.09 -5.30 -13.18
N PHE A 135 17.82 -4.31 -12.67
CA PHE A 135 17.50 -2.90 -12.90
C PHE A 135 17.59 -2.50 -14.39
N GLN A 136 18.55 -3.03 -15.14
CA GLN A 136 18.64 -2.78 -16.58
C GLN A 136 17.46 -3.39 -17.34
N SER A 137 17.16 -4.67 -17.09
CA SER A 137 16.09 -5.38 -17.81
C SER A 137 14.70 -4.85 -17.48
N ARG A 138 14.52 -4.35 -16.26
CA ARG A 138 13.24 -3.95 -15.72
C ARG A 138 13.02 -2.44 -15.74
N GLY A 139 14.03 -1.67 -15.40
CA GLY A 139 13.91 -0.24 -15.13
C GLY A 139 14.28 0.67 -16.30
N ILE A 140 15.44 0.45 -16.90
CA ILE A 140 16.12 1.52 -17.64
C ILE A 140 16.73 1.10 -18.99
N GLY A 141 16.62 -0.17 -19.38
CA GLY A 141 17.20 -0.70 -20.61
C GLY A 141 18.72 -0.90 -20.54
N SER A 142 19.31 -1.26 -21.69
CA SER A 142 20.76 -1.48 -21.83
C SER A 142 21.52 -0.16 -22.02
N LYS A 143 22.80 -0.13 -21.60
CA LYS A 143 23.71 1.00 -21.89
C LYS A 143 24.00 1.06 -23.39
N ASN A 144 23.90 2.25 -23.99
CA ASN A 144 24.21 2.41 -25.43
C ASN A 144 25.68 2.04 -25.70
N HIS A 145 25.94 1.31 -26.78
CA HIS A 145 27.30 0.94 -27.17
C HIS A 145 28.08 2.20 -27.57
N GLY A 146 28.94 2.66 -26.66
CA GLY A 146 29.83 3.82 -26.87
C GLY A 146 29.35 5.15 -26.28
N GLY A 147 28.34 5.17 -25.38
CA GLY A 147 27.82 6.42 -24.80
C GLY A 147 27.69 6.46 -23.27
N GLU A 148 27.57 7.67 -22.73
CA GLU A 148 27.31 8.00 -21.31
C GLU A 148 25.85 7.77 -20.86
N HIS A 149 25.01 7.18 -21.74
CA HIS A 149 23.55 7.12 -21.54
C HIS A 149 23.02 5.67 -21.61
N TYR A 150 21.98 5.39 -20.82
CA TYR A 150 21.16 4.18 -20.92
C TYR A 150 20.07 4.40 -21.98
N TYR A 151 19.84 3.41 -22.85
CA TYR A 151 18.85 3.53 -23.93
C TYR A 151 17.48 3.90 -23.36
N GLY A 152 16.96 5.04 -23.80
CA GLY A 152 15.64 5.50 -23.40
C GLY A 152 15.51 5.97 -21.96
N SER A 153 16.60 6.09 -21.19
CA SER A 153 16.49 6.43 -19.77
C SER A 153 17.11 7.78 -19.44
N ASN A 154 16.26 8.72 -19.04
CA ASN A 154 16.67 9.99 -18.48
C ASN A 154 16.09 10.07 -17.06
N TYR A 155 16.86 9.76 -16.03
CA TYR A 155 16.42 9.90 -14.65
C TYR A 155 17.58 10.39 -13.79
N ARG A 156 17.30 10.71 -12.53
CA ARG A 156 18.34 11.06 -11.56
C ARG A 156 18.28 10.12 -10.37
N VAL A 157 19.44 9.94 -9.75
CA VAL A 157 19.59 9.18 -8.50
C VAL A 157 19.82 10.17 -7.38
N LEU A 158 19.11 10.00 -6.28
CA LEU A 158 19.43 10.69 -5.03
C LEU A 158 20.32 9.77 -4.20
N LEU A 159 21.58 10.16 -4.03
CA LEU A 159 22.48 9.54 -3.09
C LEU A 159 22.41 10.33 -1.78
N MET A 160 21.91 9.69 -0.73
CA MET A 160 21.77 10.25 0.60
C MET A 160 22.80 9.62 1.53
N ASP A 161 23.47 10.44 2.33
CA ASP A 161 24.40 10.03 3.39
C ASP A 161 23.98 10.72 4.67
N ILE A 162 23.34 9.97 5.57
CA ILE A 162 22.57 10.48 6.71
C ILE A 162 23.09 9.87 7.99
N GLU A 163 23.25 10.69 9.01
CA GLU A 163 23.60 10.27 10.36
C GLU A 163 22.61 10.85 11.37
N ILE A 164 22.08 9.99 12.24
CA ILE A 164 21.23 10.37 13.36
C ILE A 164 22.00 10.08 14.65
N THR A 165 22.30 11.12 15.40
CA THR A 165 23.17 11.09 16.59
C THR A 165 22.39 11.19 17.90
N LYS A 166 21.13 11.62 17.85
CA LYS A 166 20.23 11.69 19.00
C LYS A 166 18.80 11.33 18.64
N GLY A 167 18.16 10.53 19.47
CA GLY A 167 16.75 10.18 19.34
C GLY A 167 15.79 11.33 19.65
N ARG A 168 14.49 11.04 19.61
CA ARG A 168 13.44 12.02 19.90
C ARG A 168 13.36 12.34 21.39
N THR A 169 12.72 13.47 21.73
CA THR A 169 12.47 13.91 23.10
C THR A 169 11.78 12.85 23.96
N ASN A 170 10.85 12.10 23.36
CA ASN A 170 10.06 11.05 24.02
C ASN A 170 10.58 9.62 23.79
N ASP A 171 11.66 9.45 23.01
CA ASP A 171 12.20 8.16 22.61
C ASP A 171 13.67 8.33 22.19
N ALA A 172 14.56 8.26 23.19
CA ALA A 172 15.99 8.54 23.03
C ALA A 172 16.71 7.55 22.09
N ASP A 173 16.14 6.37 21.88
CA ASP A 173 16.72 5.31 21.05
C ASP A 173 16.26 5.35 19.59
N ASN A 174 15.30 6.24 19.25
CA ASN A 174 14.80 6.37 17.89
C ASN A 174 14.65 7.83 17.45
N GLY A 175 15.60 8.29 16.63
CA GLY A 175 15.52 9.58 15.96
C GLY A 175 14.80 9.48 14.62
N TYR A 176 14.11 10.55 14.23
CA TYR A 176 13.29 10.63 13.02
C TYR A 176 13.80 11.79 12.15
N PHE A 177 14.33 11.44 10.99
CA PHE A 177 14.78 12.41 9.99
C PHE A 177 13.93 12.25 8.72
N PHE A 178 12.95 13.12 8.57
CA PHE A 178 12.10 13.17 7.39
C PHE A 178 12.87 13.77 6.21
N VAL A 179 12.80 13.10 5.07
CA VAL A 179 13.46 13.50 3.84
C VAL A 179 12.48 13.43 2.68
N LEU A 180 12.63 14.31 1.69
CA LEU A 180 11.85 14.23 0.45
C LEU A 180 10.32 14.23 0.70
N SER A 181 9.86 14.90 1.76
CA SER A 181 8.45 14.99 2.10
C SER A 181 7.78 16.06 1.23
N GLN A 182 6.65 15.73 0.59
CA GLN A 182 5.81 16.68 -0.16
C GLN A 182 4.56 17.16 0.62
N GLY A 183 4.48 16.84 1.91
CA GLY A 183 3.38 17.22 2.80
C GLY A 183 2.20 16.25 2.77
N CYS A 184 1.39 16.29 3.84
CA CYS A 184 0.32 15.31 4.08
C CYS A 184 -0.99 15.59 3.37
N ASP A 185 -1.37 16.86 3.23
CA ASP A 185 -2.70 17.24 2.75
C ASP A 185 -2.79 17.35 1.22
N THR A 186 -1.64 17.35 0.55
CA THR A 186 -1.50 17.86 -0.81
C THR A 186 -1.52 16.79 -1.90
N HIS A 187 -1.22 15.52 -1.60
CA HIS A 187 -0.92 14.54 -2.68
C HIS A 187 -1.68 13.20 -2.57
N VAL A 188 -1.89 12.70 -1.35
CA VAL A 188 -2.59 11.43 -1.11
C VAL A 188 -3.55 11.71 0.06
N GLY A 189 -4.77 12.17 -0.24
CA GLY A 189 -5.59 12.90 0.72
C GLY A 189 -6.41 12.03 1.68
N TRP A 190 -6.55 12.51 2.94
CA TRP A 190 -7.52 12.02 3.93
C TRP A 190 -8.98 12.07 3.45
N SER A 191 -9.28 12.97 2.51
CA SER A 191 -10.63 13.24 2.01
C SER A 191 -11.05 12.38 0.81
N LYS A 192 -10.17 11.49 0.33
CA LYS A 192 -10.41 10.71 -0.90
C LYS A 192 -11.07 9.34 -0.66
N GLY A 193 -11.36 8.97 0.58
CA GLY A 193 -12.01 7.68 0.89
C GLY A 193 -11.01 6.54 1.09
N GLU A 194 -11.53 5.32 1.20
CA GLU A 194 -10.71 4.11 1.20
C GLU A 194 -10.35 3.71 -0.23
N PHE A 195 -9.06 3.54 -0.48
CA PHE A 195 -8.54 3.05 -1.75
C PHE A 195 -7.29 2.21 -1.53
N LEU A 196 -6.94 1.42 -2.53
CA LEU A 196 -5.64 0.76 -2.51
C LEU A 196 -4.57 1.78 -2.89
N THR A 197 -3.48 1.84 -2.13
CA THR A 197 -2.29 2.61 -2.48
C THR A 197 -1.18 1.64 -2.83
N GLN A 198 -0.43 1.94 -3.89
CA GLN A 198 0.82 1.27 -4.22
C GLN A 198 1.96 2.28 -4.11
N ALA A 199 3.12 1.79 -3.64
CA ALA A 199 4.37 2.50 -3.71
C ALA A 199 5.46 1.60 -4.28
N SER A 200 6.41 2.18 -4.98
CA SER A 200 7.60 1.47 -5.47
C SER A 200 8.80 2.41 -5.63
N CYS A 201 10.00 1.85 -5.57
CA CYS A 201 11.25 2.59 -5.83
C CYS A 201 12.39 1.61 -6.09
N TRP A 202 13.49 2.11 -6.68
CA TRP A 202 14.76 1.41 -6.71
C TRP A 202 15.66 1.93 -5.60
N ILE A 203 16.24 1.02 -4.83
CA ILE A 203 17.10 1.32 -3.68
C ILE A 203 18.42 0.56 -3.79
N ASN A 204 19.52 1.19 -3.43
CA ASN A 204 20.81 0.52 -3.21
C ASN A 204 21.40 1.03 -1.90
N VAL A 205 21.47 0.17 -0.88
CA VAL A 205 22.06 0.50 0.42
C VAL A 205 23.56 0.22 0.35
N LEU A 206 24.36 1.27 0.46
CA LEU A 206 25.82 1.20 0.34
C LEU A 206 26.46 0.96 1.70
N GLU A 207 26.01 1.67 2.72
CA GLU A 207 26.55 1.61 4.07
C GLU A 207 25.40 1.76 5.07
N SER A 208 25.47 1.05 6.19
CA SER A 208 24.53 1.19 7.30
C SER A 208 25.21 0.79 8.61
N SER A 209 25.01 1.57 9.66
CA SER A 209 25.50 1.31 11.01
C SER A 209 24.45 1.66 12.07
N GLY A 210 24.52 1.01 13.22
CA GLY A 210 23.54 1.22 14.30
C GLY A 210 22.18 0.59 13.97
N THR A 211 21.11 1.27 14.40
CA THR A 211 19.70 0.83 14.23
C THR A 211 18.97 1.59 13.13
N ILE A 212 19.66 2.48 12.42
CA ILE A 212 19.06 3.33 11.39
C ILE A 212 18.50 2.48 10.24
N ARG A 213 17.31 2.86 9.79
CA ARG A 213 16.60 2.28 8.65
C ARG A 213 15.97 3.38 7.83
N PHE A 214 15.91 3.20 6.52
CA PHE A 214 15.29 4.15 5.62
C PHE A 214 13.95 3.62 5.13
N HIS A 215 12.96 4.49 5.20
CA HIS A 215 11.61 4.26 4.72
C HIS A 215 11.34 5.16 3.52
N PRO A 216 11.64 4.72 2.28
CA PRO A 216 11.39 5.53 1.07
C PRO A 216 9.90 5.79 0.81
N SER A 217 9.02 5.03 1.45
CA SER A 217 7.57 5.29 1.47
C SER A 217 7.02 4.92 2.85
N SER A 218 6.42 5.89 3.54
CA SER A 218 5.96 5.70 4.91
C SER A 218 4.77 6.59 5.27
N ASN A 219 4.33 6.44 6.52
CA ASN A 219 3.16 7.05 7.15
C ASN A 219 1.85 6.41 6.69
N ARG A 220 1.08 7.05 5.79
CA ARG A 220 -0.22 6.55 5.31
C ARG A 220 -0.19 6.13 3.84
N SER A 221 0.99 6.10 3.22
CA SER A 221 1.23 5.40 1.96
C SER A 221 1.47 3.89 2.19
N ALA A 222 1.70 3.15 1.09
CA ALA A 222 2.18 1.78 1.15
C ALA A 222 3.64 1.74 1.63
N HIS A 223 3.87 1.03 2.73
CA HIS A 223 5.11 1.12 3.49
C HIS A 223 6.24 0.32 2.84
N ILE A 224 7.37 0.98 2.59
CA ILE A 224 8.60 0.36 2.10
C ILE A 224 9.71 0.66 3.10
N THR A 225 10.51 -0.34 3.42
CA THR A 225 11.66 -0.24 4.33
C THR A 225 12.89 -0.87 3.71
N CYS A 226 14.05 -0.30 4.02
CA CYS A 226 15.35 -0.90 3.82
C CYS A 226 16.24 -0.60 5.03
N ASP A 227 17.16 -1.51 5.33
CA ASP A 227 18.00 -1.48 6.53
C ASP A 227 19.37 -2.13 6.26
N HIS A 228 20.14 -2.37 7.33
CA HIS A 228 21.46 -3.00 7.26
C HIS A 228 21.46 -4.35 6.53
N THR A 229 20.34 -5.08 6.49
CA THR A 229 20.27 -6.37 5.80
C THR A 229 20.34 -6.22 4.28
N ASP A 230 20.12 -5.03 3.73
CA ASP A 230 20.16 -4.74 2.30
C ASP A 230 21.52 -4.24 1.79
N VAL A 231 22.49 -4.02 2.70
CA VAL A 231 23.84 -3.56 2.37
C VAL A 231 24.51 -4.52 1.39
N GLY A 232 25.08 -3.97 0.30
CA GLY A 232 25.88 -4.73 -0.66
C GLY A 232 25.10 -5.62 -1.63
N LYS A 233 23.76 -5.59 -1.63
CA LYS A 233 22.93 -6.33 -2.59
C LYS A 233 22.82 -5.65 -3.97
N GLY A 234 23.36 -4.44 -4.11
CA GLY A 234 23.17 -3.61 -5.29
C GLY A 234 21.75 -3.04 -5.39
N TRP A 235 21.34 -2.68 -6.61
CA TRP A 235 20.00 -2.13 -6.85
C TRP A 235 18.90 -3.16 -6.64
N GLN A 236 17.93 -2.81 -5.80
CA GLN A 236 16.75 -3.61 -5.49
C GLN A 236 15.49 -2.84 -5.83
N TYR A 237 14.58 -3.49 -6.55
CA TYR A 237 13.21 -2.99 -6.69
C TYR A 237 12.43 -3.31 -5.42
N LYS A 238 11.98 -2.27 -4.73
CA LYS A 238 11.14 -2.39 -3.53
C LYS A 238 9.75 -1.90 -3.87
N HIS A 239 8.73 -2.68 -3.54
CA HIS A 239 7.34 -2.28 -3.74
C HIS A 239 6.49 -2.67 -2.53
N ALA A 240 5.38 -1.98 -2.35
CA ALA A 240 4.37 -2.34 -1.36
C ALA A 240 2.98 -1.92 -1.84
N VAL A 241 1.96 -2.61 -1.32
CA VAL A 241 0.56 -2.23 -1.48
C VAL A 241 -0.10 -2.11 -0.11
N ARG A 242 -1.06 -1.21 0.04
CA ARG A 242 -1.80 -1.00 1.28
C ARG A 242 -3.24 -0.64 0.99
N GLN A 243 -4.17 -1.35 1.62
CA GLN A 243 -5.59 -1.01 1.61
C GLN A 243 -5.90 -0.02 2.74
N GLY A 244 -6.76 0.96 2.46
CA GLY A 244 -7.33 1.85 3.47
C GLY A 244 -7.35 3.30 3.01
N TRP A 245 -7.43 4.22 3.96
CA TRP A 245 -7.34 5.64 3.67
C TRP A 245 -5.94 5.97 3.21
N GLY A 246 -5.76 6.26 1.92
CA GLY A 246 -4.49 6.80 1.47
C GLY A 246 -4.29 8.16 2.12
N GLY A 247 -3.06 8.41 2.53
CA GLY A 247 -2.71 9.59 3.29
C GLY A 247 -1.27 9.99 3.00
N CYS A 248 -0.75 10.87 3.84
CA CYS A 248 0.61 11.39 3.81
C CYS A 248 1.71 10.40 3.37
N HIS A 249 2.46 10.77 2.32
CA HIS A 249 3.74 10.16 1.98
C HIS A 249 4.86 10.99 2.59
N GLN A 250 5.56 10.38 3.55
CA GLN A 250 6.65 11.02 4.29
C GLN A 250 7.81 10.04 4.37
N PRO A 251 8.73 10.05 3.40
CA PRO A 251 9.95 9.29 3.51
C PRO A 251 10.76 9.77 4.71
N LEU A 252 11.39 8.83 5.41
CA LEU A 252 12.20 9.17 6.57
C LEU A 252 13.23 8.10 6.91
N PHE A 253 14.29 8.53 7.56
CA PHE A 253 15.18 7.68 8.32
C PHE A 253 14.67 7.58 9.76
N ILE A 254 14.66 6.36 10.31
CA ILE A 254 14.27 6.06 11.69
C ILE A 254 15.40 5.31 12.36
N GLY A 255 15.68 5.62 13.62
CA GLY A 255 16.66 4.91 14.45
C GLY A 255 17.89 5.77 14.71
N MET A 256 19.04 5.12 14.94
CA MET A 256 20.29 5.77 15.32
C MET A 256 21.45 5.23 14.48
N GLY A 257 22.46 6.05 14.22
CA GLY A 257 23.64 5.68 13.43
C GLY A 257 23.62 6.29 12.03
N ARG A 258 24.36 5.69 11.11
CA ARG A 258 24.60 6.25 9.77
C ARG A 258 24.10 5.34 8.67
N MET A 259 23.52 5.90 7.61
CA MET A 259 23.14 5.18 6.41
C MET A 259 23.49 5.97 5.16
N LYS A 260 24.15 5.30 4.23
CA LYS A 260 24.38 5.78 2.87
C LYS A 260 23.56 4.94 1.90
N VAL A 261 22.62 5.58 1.23
CA VAL A 261 21.62 4.91 0.39
C VAL A 261 21.34 5.72 -0.86
N ALA A 262 21.26 5.02 -1.99
CA ALA A 262 20.83 5.58 -3.25
C ALA A 262 19.37 5.21 -3.53
N MET A 263 18.59 6.16 -4.03
CA MET A 263 17.21 5.97 -4.44
C MET A 263 16.96 6.58 -5.82
N CYS A 264 16.13 5.94 -6.64
CA CYS A 264 15.56 6.57 -7.83
C CYS A 264 14.16 6.04 -8.15
N LEU A 265 13.48 6.82 -8.99
CA LEU A 265 12.15 6.53 -9.51
C LEU A 265 11.10 6.17 -8.42
N PRO A 266 11.01 6.92 -7.30
CA PRO A 266 9.96 6.70 -6.33
C PRO A 266 8.59 6.97 -6.94
N TYR A 267 7.68 6.07 -6.66
CA TYR A 267 6.29 6.11 -7.09
C TYR A 267 5.38 5.93 -5.88
N VAL A 268 4.33 6.74 -5.82
CA VAL A 268 3.18 6.53 -4.94
C VAL A 268 1.93 6.86 -5.75
N GLY A 269 0.94 5.98 -5.73
CA GLY A 269 -0.31 6.21 -6.44
C GLY A 269 -1.44 5.32 -5.97
N THR A 270 -2.64 5.61 -6.47
CA THR A 270 -3.85 4.84 -6.12
C THR A 270 -4.08 3.70 -7.12
N GLY A 271 -4.48 2.54 -6.62
CA GLY A 271 -4.74 1.32 -7.38
C GLY A 271 -3.77 0.18 -7.05
N ASN A 272 -4.01 -0.99 -7.63
CA ASN A 272 -3.06 -2.11 -7.65
C ASN A 272 -2.48 -2.20 -9.06
N HIS A 273 -1.18 -1.97 -9.20
CA HIS A 273 -0.48 -2.20 -10.45
C HIS A 273 0.11 -3.63 -10.49
N GLY A 274 -0.06 -4.41 -9.43
CA GLY A 274 0.59 -5.70 -9.28
C GLY A 274 2.11 -5.54 -9.28
N ASP A 275 2.79 -6.46 -9.96
CA ASP A 275 4.24 -6.38 -10.16
C ASP A 275 4.64 -5.44 -11.32
N ASN A 276 3.67 -4.78 -11.96
CA ASN A 276 3.99 -3.78 -12.98
C ASN A 276 4.73 -2.63 -12.31
N MET A 277 5.88 -2.31 -12.89
CA MET A 277 6.68 -1.20 -12.44
C MET A 277 6.07 0.08 -12.95
N ILE A 278 5.78 0.97 -12.01
CA ILE A 278 5.26 2.28 -12.34
C ILE A 278 6.35 3.29 -12.08
N TRP A 279 6.60 4.10 -13.11
CA TRP A 279 7.61 5.13 -13.07
C TRP A 279 7.01 6.47 -12.72
N ALA A 280 7.82 7.32 -12.11
CA ALA A 280 7.53 8.72 -12.04
C ALA A 280 7.22 9.26 -13.44
N ASP A 281 6.04 9.88 -13.59
CA ASP A 281 5.48 10.45 -14.82
C ASP A 281 4.91 9.47 -15.86
N SER A 282 4.69 8.19 -15.53
CA SER A 282 4.01 7.31 -16.47
C SER A 282 3.15 6.20 -15.90
N VAL A 283 1.97 6.08 -16.51
CA VAL A 283 1.01 5.01 -16.28
C VAL A 283 0.97 4.11 -17.53
N GLY A 284 1.23 2.81 -17.34
CA GLY A 284 0.73 1.78 -18.27
C GLY A 284 1.53 1.49 -19.53
N PHE A 285 2.83 1.83 -19.61
CA PHE A 285 3.69 1.38 -20.71
C PHE A 285 5.03 0.84 -20.19
N PRO A 286 5.52 -0.30 -20.69
CA PRO A 286 6.77 -0.92 -20.25
C PRO A 286 8.05 -0.12 -20.59
N TYR A 287 7.97 1.02 -21.28
CA TYR A 287 9.12 1.78 -21.81
C TYR A 287 9.14 3.28 -21.45
N THR A 288 8.29 3.75 -20.55
CA THR A 288 8.07 5.20 -20.33
C THR A 288 9.09 5.93 -19.47
N HIS A 289 10.22 5.28 -19.19
CA HIS A 289 11.45 5.99 -18.84
C HIS A 289 11.97 6.83 -20.02
N THR A 290 11.54 6.54 -21.26
CA THR A 290 11.80 7.39 -22.42
C THR A 290 10.98 8.66 -22.31
N ASP A 291 11.66 9.81 -22.19
CA ASP A 291 11.04 11.03 -22.72
C ASP A 291 10.63 10.74 -24.17
N ALA A 292 9.56 11.36 -24.65
CA ALA A 292 9.24 11.36 -26.06
C ALA A 292 10.39 12.07 -26.81
N ALA A 293 11.48 11.36 -27.04
CA ALA A 293 12.62 11.83 -27.80
C ALA A 293 12.16 11.89 -29.26
N GLY A 294 11.72 13.08 -29.69
CA GLY A 294 11.97 13.55 -31.04
C GLY A 294 11.42 12.70 -32.18
N TYR A 295 10.24 12.08 -32.06
CA TYR A 295 9.44 11.74 -33.25
C TYR A 295 8.70 12.99 -33.74
N VAL A 296 9.46 14.06 -34.03
CA VAL A 296 9.00 15.11 -34.94
C VAL A 296 9.77 14.88 -36.22
N GLY A 297 9.28 13.93 -37.01
CA GLY A 297 9.60 13.92 -38.42
C GLY A 297 8.82 15.05 -39.08
N VAL A 298 9.46 16.20 -39.26
CA VAL A 298 9.42 17.04 -40.49
C VAL A 298 10.75 17.78 -40.58
#